data_AF-A0A0R1VU18-F1
#
_entry.id   AF-A0A0R1VU18-F1
#
_cell.length_a   1.000
_cell.length_b   1.000
_cell.length_c   1.000
_cell.angle_alpha   90.00
_cell.angle_beta   90.00
_cell.angle_gamma   90.00
#
_symmetry.space_group_name_H-M   'P 1'
#
loop_
_entity.id
_entity.type
_entity.pdbx_description
1 polymer ?
#
loop_
_entity_poly.entity_id
_entity_poly.type
_entity_poly.pdbx_seq_one_letter_code
_entity_poly.pdbx_strand_id
1 'polypeptide(L)'
;MIDFVNALLKQERDLALSAKPLETSHFQVDNIEFAYVIYEDGSILNVMYALEDGGKRAVGFKLSKGMPIPAELEGKFKFAHQKAKLAGTIRGSYFVIKGEYGN
;
A
#
# COMPACT_ATOMS: atom_id res chain seq x y z
N MET A 1 5.91 3.92 12.30
CA MET A 1 5.27 3.91 10.96
C MET A 1 5.23 2.50 10.37
N ILE A 2 6.37 1.84 10.13
CA ILE A 2 6.38 0.46 9.61
C ILE A 2 5.55 -0.50 10.47
N ASP A 3 5.64 -0.38 11.80
CA ASP A 3 4.84 -1.21 12.72
C ASP A 3 3.33 -1.02 12.55
N PHE A 4 2.89 0.23 12.31
CA PHE A 4 1.50 0.55 12.03
C PHE A 4 1.03 -0.10 10.72
N VAL A 5 1.81 0.04 9.64
CA VAL A 5 1.50 -0.59 8.36
C VAL A 5 1.45 -2.11 8.50
N ASN A 6 2.39 -2.72 9.23
CA ASN A 6 2.42 -4.15 9.47
C ASN A 6 1.20 -4.62 10.27
N ALA A 7 0.83 -3.89 11.32
CA ALA A 7 -0.37 -4.18 12.10
C ALA A 7 -1.65 -4.06 11.25
N LEU A 8 -1.77 -3.00 10.46
CA LEU A 8 -2.88 -2.76 9.55
C LEU A 8 -3.01 -3.92 8.53
N LEU A 9 -1.92 -4.28 7.85
CA LEU A 9 -1.88 -5.38 6.88
C LEU A 9 -2.27 -6.72 7.51
N LYS A 10 -1.75 -7.01 8.71
CA LYS A 10 -2.03 -8.23 9.44
C LYS A 10 -3.51 -8.32 9.84
N GLN A 11 -4.07 -7.24 10.38
CA GLN A 11 -5.45 -7.24 10.84
C GLN A 11 -6.47 -7.22 9.69
N GLU A 12 -6.18 -6.49 8.62
CA GLU A 12 -7.11 -6.36 7.49
C GLU A 12 -7.11 -7.61 6.60
N ARG A 13 -5.95 -8.21 6.34
CA ARG A 13 -5.80 -9.22 5.26
C ARG A 13 -4.92 -10.40 5.64
N ASP A 14 -4.50 -10.53 6.90
CA ASP A 14 -3.55 -11.54 7.34
C ASP A 14 -2.25 -11.53 6.49
N LEU A 15 -1.76 -10.32 6.18
CA LEU A 15 -0.59 -10.10 5.36
C LEU A 15 0.63 -9.71 6.21
N ALA A 16 1.78 -10.28 5.86
CA ALA A 16 3.09 -9.89 6.37
C ALA A 16 4.07 -9.86 5.19
N LEU A 17 4.55 -8.68 4.82
CA LEU A 17 5.50 -8.53 3.71
C LEU A 17 6.91 -8.87 4.20
N SER A 18 7.60 -9.75 3.49
CA SER A 18 8.98 -10.17 3.83
C SER A 18 10.06 -9.21 3.32
N ALA A 19 9.77 -8.44 2.26
CA ALA A 19 10.72 -7.52 1.66
C ALA A 19 11.18 -6.45 2.66
N LYS A 20 12.47 -6.10 2.63
CA LYS A 20 13.01 -5.05 3.51
C LYS A 20 12.51 -3.67 3.09
N PRO A 21 11.96 -2.86 4.02
CA PRO A 21 11.69 -1.45 3.78
C PRO A 21 12.99 -0.67 3.54
N LEU A 22 13.04 0.09 2.46
CA LEU A 22 14.16 0.98 2.12
C LEU A 22 13.89 2.43 2.53
N GLU A 23 12.65 2.88 2.36
CA GLU A 23 12.25 4.26 2.66
C GLU A 23 10.80 4.32 3.13
N THR A 24 10.51 5.26 4.03
CA THR A 24 9.14 5.55 4.45
C THR A 24 8.86 7.04 4.46
N SER A 25 7.60 7.39 4.21
CA SER A 25 7.10 8.76 4.32
C SER A 25 5.76 8.75 5.03
N HIS A 26 5.51 9.75 5.86
CA HIS A 26 4.24 9.95 6.55
C HIS A 26 3.93 11.43 6.62
N PHE A 27 2.75 11.82 6.15
CA PHE A 27 2.33 13.21 6.11
C PHE A 27 0.81 13.30 5.94
N GLN A 28 0.26 14.42 6.39
CA GLN A 28 -1.14 14.75 6.20
C GLN A 28 -1.29 15.77 5.07
N VAL A 29 -2.31 15.61 4.24
CA VAL A 29 -2.80 16.65 3.33
C VAL A 29 -4.31 16.77 3.54
N ASP A 30 -4.77 17.98 3.86
CA ASP A 30 -6.15 18.24 4.27
C ASP A 30 -6.59 17.28 5.40
N ASN A 31 -7.68 16.55 5.24
CA ASN A 31 -8.19 15.57 6.22
C ASN A 31 -7.78 14.12 5.90
N ILE A 32 -6.66 13.91 5.21
CA ILE A 32 -6.18 12.59 4.81
C ILE A 32 -4.74 12.39 5.27
N GLU A 33 -4.54 11.38 6.10
CA GLU A 33 -3.21 10.88 6.45
C GLU A 33 -2.70 9.94 5.36
N PHE A 34 -1.46 10.16 4.95
CA PHE A 34 -0.78 9.34 3.97
C PHE A 34 0.45 8.68 4.58
N ALA A 35 0.58 7.39 4.36
CA ALA A 35 1.82 6.66 4.61
C ALA A 35 2.32 6.01 3.32
N TYR A 36 3.63 6.01 3.12
CA TYR A 36 4.29 5.29 2.03
C TYR A 36 5.41 4.43 2.59
N VAL A 37 5.56 3.23 2.02
CA VAL A 37 6.70 2.34 2.24
C VAL A 37 7.22 1.87 0.90
N ILE A 38 8.51 2.07 0.65
CA ILE A 38 9.22 1.59 -0.54
C ILE A 38 10.06 0.39 -0.12
N TYR A 39 9.92 -0.73 -0.81
CA TYR A 39 10.60 -1.98 -0.50
C TYR A 39 11.69 -2.31 -1.52
N GLU A 40 12.65 -3.14 -1.10
CA GLU A 40 13.80 -3.54 -1.93
C GLU A 40 13.42 -4.36 -3.16
N ASP A 41 12.28 -5.04 -3.14
CA ASP A 41 11.74 -5.82 -4.27
C ASP A 41 11.10 -4.94 -5.37
N GLY A 42 11.17 -3.61 -5.21
CA GLY A 42 10.61 -2.64 -6.14
C GLY A 42 9.09 -2.46 -6.00
N SER A 43 8.50 -2.96 -4.91
CA SER A 43 7.12 -2.66 -4.53
C SER A 43 7.02 -1.38 -3.70
N ILE A 44 5.91 -0.66 -3.88
CA ILE A 44 5.54 0.51 -3.10
C ILE A 44 4.17 0.25 -2.50
N LEU A 45 4.07 0.38 -1.19
CA LEU A 45 2.82 0.40 -0.45
C LEU A 45 2.45 1.85 -0.14
N ASN A 46 1.18 2.20 -0.31
CA ASN A 46 0.65 3.46 0.21
C ASN A 46 -0.61 3.20 1.06
N VAL A 47 -0.73 3.91 2.17
CA VAL A 47 -1.97 4.03 2.94
C VAL A 47 -2.54 5.41 2.69
N MET A 48 -3.82 5.47 2.39
CA MET A 48 -4.62 6.69 2.37
C MET A 48 -5.68 6.53 3.44
N TYR A 49 -5.66 7.37 4.47
CA TYR A 49 -6.54 7.25 5.62
C TYR A 49 -7.27 8.57 5.89
N ALA A 50 -8.52 8.65 5.44
CA ALA A 50 -9.38 9.79 5.77
C ALA A 50 -9.68 9.83 7.28
N LEU A 51 -9.50 11.02 7.87
CA LEU A 51 -9.68 11.30 9.30
C LEU A 51 -11.15 11.49 9.67
N GLU A 52 -12.00 11.85 8.71
CA GLU A 52 -13.44 11.95 8.92
C GLU A 52 -14.10 10.57 9.05
N ASP A 53 -15.18 10.52 9.82
CA ASP A 53 -15.99 9.32 10.00
C ASP A 53 -16.64 8.90 8.68
N GLY A 54 -16.51 7.62 8.34
CA GLY A 54 -16.98 7.09 7.05
C GLY A 54 -16.15 7.54 5.83
N GLY A 55 -15.04 8.25 6.05
CA GLY A 55 -14.13 8.67 4.99
C GLY A 55 -13.46 7.50 4.25
N LYS A 56 -12.97 7.75 3.03
CA LYS A 56 -12.31 6.72 2.22
C LYS A 56 -10.95 6.35 2.79
N ARG A 57 -10.79 5.09 3.17
CA ARG A 57 -9.54 4.52 3.71
C ARG A 57 -9.11 3.31 2.85
N ALA A 58 -7.87 3.29 2.39
CA ALA A 58 -7.38 2.22 1.52
C ALA A 58 -5.86 2.00 1.63
N VAL A 59 -5.45 0.76 1.34
CA VAL A 59 -4.05 0.40 1.08
C VAL A 59 -3.90 0.14 -0.42
N GLY A 60 -2.92 0.79 -1.04
CA GLY A 60 -2.51 0.58 -2.41
C GLY A 60 -1.17 -0.13 -2.50
N PHE A 61 -1.02 -0.97 -3.52
CA PHE A 61 0.23 -1.62 -3.91
C PHE A 61 0.59 -1.20 -5.33
N LYS A 62 1.84 -0.83 -5.55
CA LYS A 62 2.39 -0.53 -6.88
C LYS A 62 3.65 -1.35 -7.10
N LEU A 63 3.78 -1.94 -8.27
CA LEU A 63 4.95 -2.68 -8.69
C LEU A 63 5.61 -1.98 -9.87
N SER A 64 6.92 -1.82 -9.76
CA SER A 64 7.77 -1.36 -10.85
C SER A 64 7.67 -2.31 -12.06
N LYS A 65 7.99 -1.80 -13.25
CA LYS A 65 7.98 -2.58 -14.49
C LYS A 65 8.97 -3.75 -14.37
N GLY A 66 8.53 -4.96 -14.72
CA GLY A 66 9.38 -6.16 -14.74
C GLY A 66 9.54 -6.89 -13.40
N MET A 67 9.13 -6.31 -12.27
CA MET A 67 9.21 -6.98 -10.97
C MET A 67 8.17 -8.11 -10.84
N PRO A 68 8.45 -9.23 -10.16
CA PRO A 68 7.43 -10.22 -9.85
C PRO A 68 6.37 -9.64 -8.88
N ILE A 69 5.20 -10.28 -8.80
CA ILE A 69 4.26 -9.99 -7.70
C ILE A 69 4.85 -10.67 -6.45
N PRO A 70 4.94 -9.98 -5.29
CA PRO A 70 5.37 -10.60 -4.04
C PRO A 70 4.52 -11.83 -3.72
N ALA A 71 5.13 -12.92 -3.25
CA ALA A 71 4.46 -14.20 -3.02
C ALA A 71 3.28 -14.08 -2.04
N GLU A 72 3.37 -13.15 -1.10
CA GLU A 72 2.34 -12.88 -0.10
C GLU A 72 1.09 -12.22 -0.69
N LEU A 73 1.22 -11.60 -1.87
CA LEU A 73 0.16 -10.91 -2.62
C LEU A 73 -0.32 -11.71 -3.83
N GLU A 74 0.48 -12.64 -4.33
CA GLU A 74 0.16 -13.49 -5.48
C GLU A 74 -1.10 -14.32 -5.22
N GLY A 75 -2.02 -14.36 -6.19
CA GLY A 75 -3.31 -15.05 -6.08
C GLY A 75 -4.35 -14.37 -5.16
N LYS A 76 -3.93 -13.59 -4.16
CA LYS A 76 -4.82 -12.83 -3.26
C LYS A 76 -5.34 -11.54 -3.90
N PHE A 77 -4.55 -10.94 -4.78
CA PHE A 77 -4.85 -9.65 -5.41
C PHE A 77 -4.78 -9.75 -6.94
N LYS A 78 -5.70 -9.06 -7.61
CA LYS A 78 -5.65 -8.87 -9.06
C LYS A 78 -4.88 -7.59 -9.38
N PHE A 79 -3.71 -7.75 -10.00
CA PHE A 79 -2.91 -6.61 -10.44
C PHE A 79 -3.31 -6.16 -11.84
N ALA A 80 -3.73 -4.91 -11.96
CA ALA A 80 -4.04 -4.28 -13.24
C ALA A 80 -2.81 -3.56 -13.79
N HIS A 81 -2.63 -3.61 -15.12
CA HIS A 81 -1.57 -2.86 -15.80
C HIS A 81 -2.09 -1.47 -16.16
N GLN A 82 -1.41 -0.43 -15.67
CA GLN A 82 -1.68 0.95 -16.04
C GLN A 82 -0.48 1.52 -16.80
N LYS A 83 -0.74 2.09 -17.98
CA LYS A 83 0.29 2.80 -18.76
C LYS A 83 0.38 4.24 -18.25
N ALA A 84 1.45 4.53 -17.51
CA ALA A 84 1.79 5.88 -17.09
C ALA A 84 2.54 6.61 -18.21
N LYS A 85 2.20 7.89 -18.45
CA LYS A 85 2.91 8.72 -19.43
C LYS A 85 4.39 8.94 -19.08
N LEU A 86 4.72 8.98 -17.78
CA LEU A 86 6.07 9.29 -17.29
C LEU A 86 6.87 8.04 -16.89
N ALA A 87 6.25 7.07 -16.22
CA ALA A 87 6.93 5.91 -15.62
C ALA A 87 6.83 4.60 -16.42
N GLY A 88 6.28 4.65 -17.64
CA GLY A 88 6.05 3.44 -18.44
C GLY A 88 4.88 2.61 -17.92
N THR A 89 5.06 1.30 -17.73
CA THR A 89 3.97 0.40 -17.29
C THR A 89 4.12 0.09 -15.81
N ILE A 90 3.14 0.49 -15.00
CA ILE A 90 3.05 0.15 -13.58
C ILE A 90 1.95 -0.89 -13.42
N ARG A 91 2.15 -1.84 -12.51
CA ARG A 91 1.06 -2.72 -12.05
C ARG A 91 0.59 -2.25 -10.68
N GLY A 92 -0.72 -2.18 -10.51
CA GLY A 92 -1.33 -1.73 -9.27
C GLY A 92 -2.41 -2.67 -8.78
N SER A 93 -2.58 -2.72 -7.47
CA SER A 93 -3.73 -3.32 -6.80
C SER A 93 -4.04 -2.51 -5.53
N TYR A 94 -5.19 -2.72 -4.92
CA TYR A 94 -5.56 -2.06 -3.68
C TYR A 94 -6.57 -2.88 -2.88
N PHE A 95 -6.76 -2.51 -1.62
CA PHE A 95 -7.95 -2.89 -0.86
C PHE A 95 -8.44 -1.74 0.02
N VAL A 96 -9.74 -1.75 0.29
CA VAL A 96 -10.38 -0.80 1.22
C VAL A 96 -10.18 -1.30 2.65
N ILE A 97 -9.77 -0.39 3.53
CA ILE A 97 -9.62 -0.62 4.97
C ILE A 97 -11.02 -0.63 5.59
N LYS A 98 -11.32 -1.66 6.38
CA LYS A 98 -12.63 -1.85 7.01
C LYS A 98 -12.61 -1.49 8.50
N GLY A 99 -11.49 -1.70 9.17
CA GLY A 99 -11.31 -1.33 10.57
C GLY A 99 -10.96 0.14 10.75
N GLU A 100 -10.85 0.55 12.00
CA GLU A 100 -10.41 1.87 12.40
C GLU A 100 -9.07 1.76 13.11
N TYR A 101 -8.11 2.56 12.64
CA TYR A 101 -6.71 2.50 13.02
C TYR A 101 -6.13 3.88 13.33
N GLY A 102 -6.98 4.91 13.38
CA GLY A 102 -6.60 6.22 13.87
C GLY A 102 -6.53 6.20 15.40
N ASN A 103 -5.47 6.80 15.94
CA ASN A 103 -5.51 7.35 17.29
C ASN A 103 -6.14 8.74 17.24
#